data_AF-A0A1U8HN45-F1
#
_entry.id   AF-A0A1U8HN45-F1
#
_cell.length_a   1.000
_cell.length_b   1.000
_cell.length_c   1.000
_cell.angle_alpha   90.00
_cell.angle_beta   90.00
_cell.angle_gamma   90.00
#
_symmetry.space_group_name_H-M   'P 1'
#
loop_
_entity.id
_entity.type
_entity.pdbx_description
1 polymer ?
#
loop_
_entity_poly.entity_id
_entity_poly.type
_entity_poly.pdbx_seq_one_letter_code
_entity_poly.pdbx_strand_id
1 'polypeptide(L)'
;MEFTNPKLVINGISTEMNEMILRRHFSAYGEVKHVVVYAKKSIAFVTFVDPSKAQISLQQQHIILGRKVKVRPAKPKVEIGKRKIFVGGLPRSITDEEFKGYFEKFGSIVDAVVIHDKETKRSRGFGFVTYEAEESANLVLRTNFHLLYNKRVEVKKVTPRKEMVPTGFGPAIQIVTAEIVYKPEQQRKADMKRFVNLLS
;
A
#
# COMPACT_ATOMS: atom_id res chain seq x y z
N MET A 1 11.92 29.12 -3.49
CA MET A 1 12.56 28.33 -2.42
C MET A 1 12.52 26.88 -2.86
N GLU A 2 13.67 26.29 -3.16
CA GLU A 2 13.76 24.88 -3.55
C GLU A 2 13.35 24.03 -2.34
N PHE A 3 12.17 23.40 -2.40
CA PHE A 3 11.75 22.43 -1.41
C PHE A 3 12.67 21.21 -1.53
N THR A 4 13.76 21.20 -0.78
CA THR A 4 14.67 20.07 -0.69
C THR A 4 13.91 18.90 -0.06
N ASN A 5 13.89 17.75 -0.73
CA ASN A 5 13.18 16.59 -0.21
C ASN A 5 13.90 16.09 1.06
N PRO A 6 13.27 16.07 2.25
CA PRO A 6 13.92 15.63 3.49
C PRO A 6 14.22 14.11 3.51
N LYS A 7 13.73 13.36 2.53
CA LYS A 7 13.85 11.91 2.45
C LYS A 7 14.95 11.50 1.48
N LEU A 8 15.84 10.66 1.96
CA LEU A 8 16.92 10.03 1.23
C LEU A 8 16.62 8.55 0.98
N VAL A 9 17.15 8.03 -0.13
CA VAL A 9 17.24 6.59 -0.40
C VAL A 9 18.71 6.17 -0.35
N ILE A 10 18.98 5.10 0.40
CA ILE A 10 20.30 4.53 0.63
C ILE A 10 20.31 3.17 -0.04
N ASN A 11 21.15 3.02 -1.06
CA ASN A 11 21.30 1.77 -1.80
C ASN A 11 22.61 1.08 -1.40
N GLY A 12 22.62 -0.24 -1.49
CA GLY A 12 23.81 -1.05 -1.22
C GLY A 12 24.03 -1.34 0.27
N ILE A 13 22.98 -1.20 1.10
CA ILE A 13 23.05 -1.60 2.51
C ILE A 13 23.23 -3.13 2.63
N SER A 14 23.97 -3.55 3.66
CA SER A 14 24.09 -4.96 4.05
C SER A 14 22.88 -5.41 4.86
N THR A 15 22.65 -6.72 4.95
CA THR A 15 21.61 -7.32 5.82
C THR A 15 21.81 -7.00 7.30
N GLU A 16 23.04 -6.71 7.71
CA GLU A 16 23.40 -6.30 9.07
C GLU A 16 23.01 -4.84 9.38
N MET A 17 22.83 -3.99 8.35
CA MET A 17 22.50 -2.58 8.53
C MET A 17 21.00 -2.38 8.81
N ASN A 18 20.62 -2.60 10.06
CA ASN A 18 19.27 -2.38 10.55
C ASN A 18 18.93 -0.89 10.77
N GLU A 19 17.68 -0.61 11.17
CA GLU A 19 17.22 0.75 11.44
C GLU A 19 18.09 1.48 12.48
N MET A 20 18.48 0.81 13.56
CA MET A 20 19.25 1.42 14.64
C MET A 20 20.63 1.90 14.15
N ILE A 21 21.34 1.08 13.38
CA ILE A 21 22.66 1.42 12.83
C ILE A 21 22.56 2.60 11.88
N LEU A 22 21.59 2.57 10.97
CA LEU A 22 21.37 3.65 10.00
C LEU A 22 20.96 4.94 10.72
N ARG A 23 20.02 4.88 11.67
CA ARG A 23 19.62 6.03 12.48
C ARG A 23 20.83 6.65 13.18
N ARG A 24 21.62 5.84 13.90
CA ARG A 24 22.81 6.32 14.61
C ARG A 24 23.82 6.98 13.67
N HIS A 25 24.07 6.40 12.50
CA HIS A 25 24.96 6.97 11.49
C HIS A 25 24.46 8.32 10.99
N PHE A 26 23.19 8.39 10.58
CA PHE A 26 22.63 9.61 10.00
C PHE A 26 22.29 10.69 11.03
N SER A 27 22.14 10.33 12.31
CA SER A 27 21.96 11.30 13.40
C SER A 27 23.15 12.24 13.58
N ALA A 28 24.34 11.90 13.07
CA ALA A 28 25.49 12.81 13.04
C ALA A 28 25.25 14.08 12.19
N TYR A 29 24.29 14.03 11.25
CA TYR A 29 23.96 15.15 10.36
C TYR A 29 22.77 15.97 10.87
N GLY A 30 21.96 15.40 11.75
CA GLY A 30 20.78 16.05 12.32
C GLY A 30 19.74 15.04 12.78
N GLU A 31 18.63 15.54 13.33
CA GLU A 31 17.57 14.69 13.86
C GLU A 31 16.91 13.87 12.76
N VAL A 32 16.93 12.54 12.94
CA VAL A 32 16.33 11.57 12.02
C VAL A 32 14.89 11.31 12.45
N LYS A 33 13.93 11.72 11.61
CA LYS A 33 12.50 11.49 11.84
C LYS A 33 12.13 10.02 11.65
N HIS A 34 12.50 9.43 10.52
CA HIS A 34 12.14 8.04 10.18
C HIS A 34 13.28 7.31 9.50
N VAL A 35 13.38 6.01 9.77
CA VAL A 35 14.21 5.07 9.01
C VAL A 35 13.32 3.90 8.58
N VAL A 36 13.45 3.46 7.33
CA VAL A 36 12.74 2.28 6.81
C VAL A 36 13.73 1.40 6.06
N VAL A 37 13.85 0.13 6.47
CA VAL A 37 14.82 -0.81 5.89
C VAL A 37 14.12 -1.88 5.08
N TYR A 38 14.55 -2.05 3.83
CA TYR A 38 14.17 -3.11 2.92
C TYR A 38 15.39 -4.00 2.65
N ALA A 39 15.79 -4.81 3.65
CA ALA A 39 17.02 -5.60 3.62
C ALA A 39 17.11 -6.52 2.39
N LYS A 40 16.02 -7.20 2.02
CA LYS A 40 15.94 -8.06 0.81
C LYS A 40 16.24 -7.32 -0.50
N LYS A 41 16.05 -6.00 -0.52
CA LYS A 41 16.30 -5.15 -1.70
C LYS A 41 17.60 -4.33 -1.55
N SER A 42 18.36 -4.52 -0.46
CA SER A 42 19.52 -3.70 -0.11
C SER A 42 19.25 -2.19 -0.20
N ILE A 43 18.05 -1.78 0.23
CA ILE A 43 17.60 -0.39 0.24
C ILE A 43 17.16 0.02 1.65
N ALA A 44 17.50 1.24 2.06
CA ALA A 44 16.87 1.92 3.17
C ALA A 44 16.42 3.33 2.77
N PHE A 45 15.50 3.88 3.56
CA PHE A 45 15.12 5.27 3.50
C PHE A 45 15.38 5.94 4.83
N VAL A 46 15.89 7.16 4.79
CA VAL A 46 16.09 8.01 5.98
C VAL A 46 15.41 9.33 5.70
N THR A 47 14.59 9.80 6.64
CA THR A 47 13.93 11.10 6.57
C THR A 47 14.44 11.96 7.71
N PHE A 48 15.00 13.13 7.40
CA PHE A 48 15.38 14.12 8.40
C PHE A 48 14.19 14.96 8.85
N VAL A 49 14.26 15.49 10.07
CA VAL A 49 13.32 16.53 10.54
C VAL A 49 13.54 17.82 9.74
N ASP A 50 14.80 18.25 9.60
CA ASP A 50 15.19 19.41 8.79
C ASP A 50 15.66 18.96 7.38
N PRO A 51 14.97 19.40 6.30
CA PRO A 51 15.34 19.07 4.93
C PRO A 51 16.76 19.46 4.53
N SER A 52 17.33 20.50 5.15
CA SER A 52 18.70 20.96 4.87
C SER A 52 19.74 19.88 5.22
N LYS A 53 19.43 19.00 6.19
CA LYS A 53 20.33 17.91 6.60
C LYS A 53 20.39 16.78 5.57
N ALA A 54 19.30 16.60 4.82
CA ALA A 54 19.29 15.70 3.68
C ALA A 54 20.27 16.18 2.60
N GLN A 55 20.31 17.50 2.34
CA GLN A 55 21.22 18.09 1.37
C GLN A 55 22.69 17.92 1.76
N ILE A 56 23.04 18.16 3.02
CA ILE A 56 24.40 17.94 3.53
C ILE A 56 24.80 16.47 3.39
N SER A 57 23.90 15.55 3.74
CA SER A 57 24.14 14.11 3.61
C SER A 57 24.35 13.69 2.14
N LEU A 58 23.76 14.38 1.17
CA LEU A 58 23.96 14.07 -0.25
C LEU A 58 25.35 14.44 -0.78
N GLN A 59 26.02 15.39 -0.13
CA GLN A 59 27.33 15.87 -0.55
C GLN A 59 28.48 15.02 0.02
N GLN A 60 28.19 14.12 0.96
CA GLN A 60 29.19 13.30 1.62
C GLN A 60 29.21 11.85 1.14
N GLN A 61 30.38 11.21 1.26
CA GLN A 61 30.51 9.78 1.10
C GLN A 61 30.18 9.07 2.42
N HIS A 62 29.34 8.04 2.35
CA HIS A 62 28.93 7.27 3.52
C HIS A 62 29.53 5.88 3.50
N ILE A 63 30.25 5.54 4.56
CA ILE A 63 30.76 4.20 4.84
C ILE A 63 30.15 3.75 6.16
N ILE A 64 29.40 2.64 6.12
CA ILE A 64 28.69 2.09 7.28
C ILE A 64 29.13 0.65 7.41
N LEU A 65 29.61 0.23 8.59
CA LEU A 65 30.18 -1.10 8.82
C LEU A 65 31.23 -1.50 7.76
N GLY A 66 32.12 -0.58 7.40
CA GLY A 66 33.15 -0.81 6.38
C GLY A 66 32.66 -0.85 4.93
N ARG A 67 31.35 -0.73 4.68
CA ARG A 67 30.76 -0.79 3.33
C ARG A 67 30.31 0.60 2.87
N LYS A 68 30.75 0.99 1.68
CA LYS A 68 30.29 2.22 1.01
C LYS A 68 28.83 2.08 0.59
N VAL A 69 27.97 2.99 1.04
CA VAL A 69 26.56 3.05 0.65
C VAL A 69 26.30 4.24 -0.28
N LYS A 70 25.29 4.12 -1.15
CA LYS A 70 24.93 5.16 -2.11
C LYS A 70 23.68 5.91 -1.67
N VAL A 71 23.88 7.15 -1.21
CA VAL A 71 22.83 8.06 -0.78
C VAL A 71 22.34 8.91 -1.95
N ARG A 72 21.03 9.00 -2.14
CA ARG A 72 20.38 9.78 -3.20
C ARG A 72 19.11 10.44 -2.68
N PRO A 73 18.61 11.52 -3.32
CA PRO A 73 17.27 12.02 -3.04
C PRO A 73 16.27 10.90 -3.28
N ALA A 74 15.36 10.65 -2.33
CA ALA A 74 14.27 9.73 -2.60
C ALA A 74 13.38 10.36 -3.68
N LYS A 75 12.87 9.56 -4.61
CA LYS A 75 11.75 10.04 -5.42
C LYS A 75 10.59 10.31 -4.46
N PRO A 76 9.92 11.48 -4.52
CA PRO A 76 8.71 11.68 -3.76
C PRO A 76 7.77 10.54 -4.14
N LYS A 77 7.48 9.67 -3.17
CA LYS A 77 6.41 8.71 -3.35
C LYS A 77 5.17 9.57 -3.30
N VAL A 78 4.65 9.94 -4.47
CA VAL A 78 3.30 10.49 -4.57
C VAL A 78 2.45 9.53 -3.77
N GLU A 79 1.93 9.97 -2.64
CA GLU A 79 1.09 9.14 -1.77
C GLU A 79 -0.28 9.02 -2.44
N ILE A 80 -0.30 8.40 -3.62
CA ILE A 80 -1.51 8.11 -4.39
C ILE A 80 -2.51 7.44 -3.46
N GLY A 81 -2.05 6.58 -2.53
CA GLY A 81 -2.93 5.96 -1.54
C GLY A 81 -3.72 6.91 -0.63
N LYS A 82 -3.25 8.15 -0.40
CA LYS A 82 -3.99 9.15 0.38
C LYS A 82 -5.04 9.88 -0.45
N ARG A 83 -4.76 10.08 -1.74
CA ARG A 83 -5.69 10.72 -2.69
C ARG A 83 -6.58 9.73 -3.45
N LYS A 84 -6.35 8.44 -3.25
CA LYS A 84 -7.03 7.36 -3.97
C LYS A 84 -7.95 6.59 -3.04
N ILE A 85 -9.19 6.42 -3.49
CA ILE A 85 -10.21 5.65 -2.81
C ILE A 85 -10.55 4.39 -3.60
N PHE A 86 -10.93 3.35 -2.88
CA PHE A 86 -11.58 2.15 -3.42
C PHE A 86 -13.09 2.32 -3.30
N VAL A 87 -13.83 1.94 -4.34
CA VAL A 87 -15.29 1.93 -4.35
C VAL A 87 -15.78 0.53 -4.71
N GLY A 88 -16.47 -0.14 -3.79
CA GLY A 88 -16.99 -1.49 -3.96
C GLY A 88 -18.52 -1.55 -4.01
N GLY A 89 -19.06 -2.63 -4.56
CA GLY A 89 -20.51 -2.83 -4.66
C GLY A 89 -21.15 -2.10 -5.84
N LEU A 90 -20.36 -1.67 -6.83
CA LEU A 90 -20.85 -0.98 -8.02
C LEU A 90 -21.92 -1.82 -8.76
N PRO A 91 -22.91 -1.18 -9.41
CA PRO A 91 -23.76 -1.86 -10.37
C PRO A 91 -22.91 -2.41 -11.52
N ARG A 92 -23.26 -3.57 -12.08
CA ARG A 92 -22.53 -4.13 -13.24
C ARG A 92 -22.72 -3.30 -14.51
N SER A 93 -23.79 -2.52 -14.56
CA SER A 93 -24.16 -1.65 -15.67
C SER A 93 -23.61 -0.23 -15.56
N ILE A 94 -22.91 0.13 -14.47
CA ILE A 94 -22.40 1.49 -14.30
C ILE A 94 -21.34 1.80 -15.36
N THR A 95 -21.43 2.96 -15.99
CA THR A 95 -20.40 3.41 -16.92
C THR A 95 -19.29 4.18 -16.20
N ASP A 96 -18.12 4.30 -16.83
CA ASP A 96 -17.03 5.09 -16.29
C ASP A 96 -17.41 6.58 -16.16
N GLU A 97 -18.23 7.12 -17.08
CA GLU A 97 -18.73 8.50 -17.01
C GLU A 97 -19.66 8.71 -15.82
N GLU A 98 -20.59 7.79 -15.58
CA GLU A 98 -21.52 7.84 -14.45
C GLU A 98 -20.79 7.73 -13.11
N PHE A 99 -19.82 6.82 -13.05
CA PHE A 99 -18.96 6.64 -11.90
C PHE A 99 -18.15 7.91 -11.62
N LYS A 100 -17.48 8.47 -12.63
CA LYS A 100 -16.71 9.71 -12.51
C LYS A 100 -17.59 10.88 -12.09
N GLY A 101 -18.72 11.09 -12.76
CA GLY A 101 -19.62 12.23 -12.52
C GLY A 101 -20.20 12.27 -11.10
N TYR A 102 -20.39 11.12 -10.44
CA TYR A 102 -20.77 11.11 -9.03
C TYR A 102 -19.62 11.63 -8.13
N PHE A 103 -18.40 11.16 -8.38
CA PHE A 103 -17.24 11.43 -7.54
C PHE A 103 -16.61 12.81 -7.77
N GLU A 104 -16.84 13.44 -8.93
CA GLU A 104 -16.37 14.81 -9.21
C GLU A 104 -17.00 15.85 -8.28
N LYS A 105 -18.16 15.55 -7.68
CA LYS A 105 -18.84 16.41 -6.68
C LYS A 105 -18.00 16.67 -5.43
N PHE A 106 -17.00 15.83 -5.16
CA PHE A 106 -16.13 15.93 -3.99
C PHE A 106 -14.78 16.60 -4.32
N GLY A 107 -14.50 16.86 -5.60
CA GLY A 107 -13.31 17.58 -6.07
C GLY A 107 -12.78 17.07 -7.40
N SER A 108 -11.70 17.72 -7.87
CA SER A 108 -11.06 17.43 -9.15
C SER A 108 -10.44 16.03 -9.17
N ILE A 109 -10.83 15.23 -10.16
CA ILE A 109 -10.39 13.85 -10.35
C ILE A 109 -9.24 13.81 -11.35
N VAL A 110 -8.13 13.20 -10.95
CA VAL A 110 -7.01 12.83 -11.83
C VAL A 110 -7.36 11.61 -12.67
N ASP A 111 -7.98 10.61 -12.03
CA ASP A 111 -8.28 9.32 -12.66
C ASP A 111 -9.47 8.64 -11.96
N ALA A 112 -10.42 8.12 -12.72
CA ALA A 112 -11.54 7.31 -12.22
C ALA A 112 -11.71 6.10 -13.15
N VAL A 113 -11.65 4.90 -12.57
CA VAL A 113 -11.65 3.66 -13.34
C VAL A 113 -12.54 2.62 -12.70
N VAL A 114 -13.46 2.05 -13.48
CA VAL A 114 -14.19 0.83 -13.12
C VAL A 114 -13.39 -0.38 -13.57
N ILE A 115 -13.19 -1.34 -12.67
CA ILE A 115 -12.39 -2.52 -12.98
C ILE A 115 -13.25 -3.56 -13.69
N HIS A 116 -12.85 -3.85 -14.93
CA HIS A 116 -13.46 -4.88 -15.77
C HIS A 116 -12.58 -6.13 -15.80
N ASP A 117 -13.21 -7.28 -15.93
CA ASP A 117 -12.55 -8.53 -16.24
C ASP A 117 -11.92 -8.45 -17.65
N LYS A 118 -10.67 -8.92 -17.80
CA LYS A 118 -9.91 -8.72 -19.04
C LYS A 118 -10.45 -9.53 -20.21
N GLU A 119 -10.98 -10.72 -19.92
CA GLU A 119 -11.45 -11.68 -20.92
C GLU A 119 -12.91 -11.42 -21.26
N THR A 120 -13.76 -11.32 -20.23
CA THR A 120 -15.22 -11.21 -20.41
C THR A 120 -15.69 -9.76 -20.56
N LYS A 121 -14.82 -8.77 -20.32
CA LYS A 121 -15.14 -7.33 -20.28
C LYS A 121 -16.26 -6.95 -19.30
N ARG A 122 -16.67 -7.87 -18.42
CA ARG A 122 -17.70 -7.59 -17.42
C ARG A 122 -17.13 -6.82 -16.24
N SER A 123 -17.88 -5.85 -15.73
CA SER A 123 -17.51 -5.12 -14.52
C SER A 123 -17.37 -6.08 -13.34
N ARG A 124 -16.27 -5.94 -12.59
CA ARG A 124 -16.02 -6.69 -11.35
C ARG A 124 -16.75 -6.10 -10.15
N GLY A 125 -17.56 -5.05 -10.35
CA GLY A 125 -18.36 -4.43 -9.28
C GLY A 125 -17.54 -3.57 -8.32
N PHE A 126 -16.35 -3.12 -8.73
CA PHE A 126 -15.55 -2.16 -7.98
C PHE A 126 -14.72 -1.27 -8.90
N GLY A 127 -14.31 -0.12 -8.37
CA GLY A 127 -13.52 0.87 -9.07
C GLY A 127 -12.59 1.61 -8.13
N PHE A 128 -11.81 2.53 -8.71
CA PHE A 128 -10.95 3.43 -7.97
C PHE A 128 -11.11 4.84 -8.47
N VAL A 129 -11.01 5.81 -7.55
CA VAL A 129 -10.96 7.24 -7.88
C VAL A 129 -9.70 7.82 -7.26
N THR A 130 -8.94 8.58 -8.04
CA THR A 130 -7.75 9.32 -7.61
C THR A 130 -8.04 10.81 -7.77
N TYR A 131 -7.99 11.55 -6.67
CA TYR A 131 -8.18 13.00 -6.66
C TYR A 131 -6.86 13.75 -6.84
N GLU A 132 -6.95 15.01 -7.26
CA GLU A 132 -5.81 15.94 -7.27
C GLU A 132 -5.39 16.28 -5.83
N ALA A 133 -6.37 16.50 -4.95
CA ALA A 133 -6.22 16.87 -3.55
C ALA A 133 -6.55 15.71 -2.59
N GLU A 134 -5.87 15.64 -1.45
CA GLU A 134 -6.13 14.60 -0.42
C GLU A 134 -7.45 14.87 0.31
N GLU A 135 -7.80 16.13 0.47
CA GLU A 135 -9.01 16.63 1.11
C GLU A 135 -10.27 16.08 0.44
N SER A 136 -10.27 15.98 -0.90
CA SER A 136 -11.37 15.41 -1.67
C SER A 136 -11.57 13.92 -1.37
N ALA A 137 -10.49 13.15 -1.27
CA ALA A 137 -10.57 11.74 -0.87
C ALA A 137 -11.09 11.60 0.57
N ASN A 138 -10.60 12.45 1.49
CA ASN A 138 -11.04 12.46 2.89
C ASN A 138 -12.52 12.85 3.03
N LEU A 139 -13.03 13.75 2.17
CA LEU A 139 -14.44 14.15 2.17
C LEU A 139 -15.36 12.98 1.84
N VAL A 140 -15.04 12.21 0.80
CA VAL A 140 -15.77 10.98 0.44
C VAL A 140 -15.73 9.99 1.60
N LEU A 141 -14.55 9.79 2.20
CA LEU A 141 -14.34 8.81 3.27
C LEU A 141 -14.97 9.19 4.62
N ARG A 142 -15.63 10.35 4.75
CA ARG A 142 -16.39 10.69 5.97
C ARG A 142 -17.58 9.76 6.19
N THR A 143 -18.13 9.21 5.10
CA THR A 143 -19.12 8.14 5.14
C THR A 143 -18.54 6.91 4.46
N ASN A 144 -18.74 5.73 5.05
CA ASN A 144 -18.31 4.48 4.43
C ASN A 144 -19.22 4.05 3.28
N PHE A 145 -20.39 4.67 3.12
CA PHE A 145 -21.39 4.28 2.15
C PHE A 145 -21.95 5.48 1.38
N HIS A 146 -22.14 5.28 0.08
CA HIS A 146 -22.75 6.23 -0.84
C HIS A 146 -23.87 5.54 -1.61
N LEU A 147 -24.84 6.32 -2.08
CA LEU A 147 -25.90 5.84 -2.96
C LEU A 147 -25.61 6.28 -4.39
N LEU A 148 -25.28 5.32 -5.25
CA LEU A 148 -25.09 5.52 -6.69
C LEU A 148 -26.19 4.74 -7.42
N TYR A 149 -27.05 5.45 -8.17
CA TYR A 149 -28.13 4.85 -8.96
C TYR A 149 -28.99 3.85 -8.15
N ASN A 150 -29.44 4.29 -6.97
CA ASN A 150 -30.24 3.49 -6.05
C ASN A 150 -29.54 2.23 -5.50
N LYS A 151 -28.23 2.10 -5.71
CA LYS A 151 -27.40 1.03 -5.14
C LYS A 151 -26.46 1.61 -4.09
N ARG A 152 -26.43 0.97 -2.94
CA ARG A 152 -25.49 1.30 -1.86
C ARG A 152 -24.11 0.77 -2.22
N VAL A 153 -23.15 1.67 -2.37
CA VAL A 153 -21.73 1.36 -2.63
C VAL A 153 -20.92 1.66 -1.37
N GLU A 154 -19.82 0.93 -1.21
CA GLU A 154 -18.91 1.09 -0.07
C GLU A 154 -17.63 1.79 -0.52
N VAL A 155 -17.16 2.77 0.25
CA VAL A 155 -15.91 3.50 -0.01
C VAL A 155 -14.89 3.23 1.09
N LYS A 156 -13.63 3.00 0.70
CA LYS A 156 -12.52 2.71 1.63
C LYS A 156 -11.23 3.37 1.17
N LYS A 157 -10.34 3.68 2.11
CA LYS A 157 -8.95 4.04 1.78
C LYS A 157 -8.29 2.91 1.00
N VAL A 158 -7.55 3.25 -0.05
CA VAL A 158 -6.79 2.22 -0.77
C VAL A 158 -5.70 1.70 0.14
N THR A 159 -5.76 0.41 0.45
CA THR A 159 -4.61 -0.28 1.01
C THR A 159 -3.55 -0.38 -0.09
N PRO A 160 -2.34 0.18 0.10
CA PRO A 160 -1.29 -0.02 -0.87
C PRO A 160 -1.09 -1.52 -1.04
N ARG A 161 -1.10 -2.01 -2.29
CA ARG A 161 -0.78 -3.40 -2.60
C ARG A 161 0.59 -3.73 -1.98
N LYS A 162 0.62 -4.28 -0.77
CA LYS A 162 1.60 -5.32 -0.46
C LYS A 162 1.34 -6.36 -1.53
N GLU A 163 2.36 -6.65 -2.34
CA GLU A 163 2.36 -7.63 -3.43
C GLU A 163 1.25 -8.67 -3.23
N MET A 164 0.10 -8.44 -3.87
CA MET A 164 -1.00 -9.40 -3.86
C MET A 164 -0.50 -10.57 -4.68
N VAL A 165 0.05 -11.57 -4.00
CA VAL A 165 0.06 -12.93 -4.53
C VAL A 165 -1.38 -13.23 -4.97
N PRO A 166 -1.59 -13.69 -6.22
CA PRO A 166 -2.93 -13.96 -6.72
C PRO A 166 -3.45 -15.23 -6.05
N THR A 167 -3.93 -15.11 -4.82
CA THR A 167 -4.80 -16.12 -4.24
C THR A 167 -6.20 -15.77 -4.69
N GLY A 168 -6.67 -16.49 -5.71
CA GLY A 168 -8.10 -16.60 -5.99
C GLY A 168 -8.83 -16.94 -4.69
N PHE A 169 -10.08 -16.50 -4.59
CA PHE A 169 -10.96 -16.53 -3.43
C PHE A 169 -10.72 -15.40 -2.41
N GLY A 170 -11.63 -14.41 -2.41
CA GLY A 170 -11.96 -13.67 -1.17
C GLY A 170 -13.23 -14.27 -0.55
N PRO A 171 -13.79 -13.70 0.53
CA PRO A 171 -13.22 -12.77 1.52
C PRO A 171 -13.46 -13.24 2.99
N ALA A 172 -12.70 -12.77 3.98
CA ALA A 172 -13.18 -12.52 5.36
C ALA A 172 -12.10 -11.88 6.27
N ILE A 173 -12.62 -11.09 7.19
CA ILE A 173 -11.98 -10.32 8.25
C ILE A 173 -11.18 -11.23 9.20
N GLN A 174 -9.98 -10.78 9.60
CA GLN A 174 -9.14 -11.43 10.61
C GLN A 174 -9.84 -11.47 11.97
N ILE A 175 -9.72 -12.58 12.71
CA ILE A 175 -9.26 -12.67 14.11
C ILE A 175 -9.29 -14.16 14.57
N VAL A 176 -8.21 -14.56 15.27
CA VAL A 176 -7.87 -15.81 16.01
C VAL A 176 -7.50 -17.12 15.28
N THR A 177 -6.42 -17.71 15.83
CA THR A 177 -5.85 -19.08 15.74
C THR A 177 -5.32 -19.58 14.39
N ALA A 178 -4.03 -19.34 14.20
CA ALA A 178 -3.19 -20.05 13.26
C ALA A 178 -2.99 -21.50 13.74
N GLU A 179 -3.68 -22.46 13.14
CA GLU A 179 -3.16 -23.85 13.01
C GLU A 179 -3.90 -24.76 11.99
N ILE A 180 -5.00 -24.32 11.35
CA ILE A 180 -5.81 -25.26 10.54
C ILE A 180 -5.72 -25.04 9.02
N VAL A 181 -5.06 -23.99 8.52
CA VAL A 181 -5.29 -23.52 7.13
C VAL A 181 -4.43 -24.19 6.05
N TYR A 182 -3.49 -25.09 6.35
CA TYR A 182 -2.75 -25.82 5.31
C TYR A 182 -2.64 -27.32 5.60
N LYS A 183 -3.67 -28.09 5.24
CA LYS A 183 -3.55 -29.53 4.98
C LYS A 183 -4.03 -29.87 3.55
N PRO A 184 -3.21 -30.55 2.73
CA PRO A 184 -3.59 -30.98 1.38
C PRO A 184 -4.90 -31.80 1.37
N GLU A 185 -5.70 -31.68 0.31
CA GLU A 185 -7.03 -32.31 0.19
C GLU A 185 -7.03 -33.84 0.43
N GLN A 186 -5.94 -34.51 0.06
CA GLN A 186 -5.70 -35.94 0.30
C GLN A 186 -5.71 -36.28 1.80
N GLN A 187 -5.15 -35.41 2.65
CA GLN A 187 -5.09 -35.60 4.10
C GLN A 187 -6.46 -35.42 4.76
N ARG A 188 -7.30 -34.51 4.25
CA ARG A 188 -8.66 -34.27 4.77
C ARG A 188 -9.59 -35.46 4.55
N LYS A 189 -9.48 -36.15 3.41
CA LYS A 189 -10.27 -37.36 3.12
C LYS A 189 -9.83 -38.53 4.01
N ALA A 190 -8.55 -38.65 4.32
CA ALA A 190 -8.03 -39.68 5.23
C ALA A 190 -8.47 -39.46 6.69
N ASP A 191 -8.42 -38.21 7.17
CA ASP A 191 -8.84 -37.84 8.53
C ASP A 191 -10.36 -37.98 8.71
N MET A 192 -11.17 -37.59 7.70
CA MET A 192 -12.63 -37.78 7.72
C MET A 192 -13.01 -39.28 7.76
N LYS A 193 -12.30 -40.12 6.99
CA LYS A 193 -12.55 -41.57 6.97
C LYS A 193 -12.16 -42.23 8.29
N ARG A 194 -11.13 -41.73 8.98
CA ARG A 194 -10.77 -42.17 10.34
C ARG A 194 -11.79 -41.73 11.39
N PHE A 195 -12.34 -40.53 11.28
CA PHE A 195 -13.30 -40.00 12.25
C PHE A 195 -14.65 -40.73 12.18
N VAL A 196 -15.12 -41.05 10.98
CA VAL A 196 -16.35 -41.83 10.77
C VAL A 196 -16.22 -43.26 11.32
N ASN A 197 -15.05 -43.90 11.17
CA ASN A 197 -14.78 -45.23 11.73
C ASN A 197 -14.60 -45.27 13.25
N LEU A 198 -14.42 -44.12 13.91
CA LEU A 198 -14.31 -44.05 15.38
C LEU A 198 -15.67 -43.87 16.06
N LEU A 199 -16.72 -43.57 15.28
CA LEU A 199 -18.09 -43.35 15.73
C LEU A 199 -19.05 -44.49 15.34
N SER A 200 -18.50 -45.61 14.86
CA SER A 200 -19.20 -46.88 14.59
C SER A 200 -18.60 -47.96 15.49
#